data_AF-A0A967GKL5-F1
#
_entry.id   AF-A0A967GKL5-F1
#
_cell.length_a   1.000
_cell.length_b   1.000
_cell.length_c   1.000
_cell.angle_alpha   90.00
_cell.angle_beta   90.00
_cell.angle_gamma   90.00
#
_symmetry.space_group_name_H-M   'P 1'
#
loop_
_entity.id
_entity.type
_entity.pdbx_description
1 polymer ?
#
loop_
_entity_poly.entity_id
_entity_poly.type
_entity_poly.pdbx_seq_one_letter_code
_entity_poly.pdbx_strand_id
1 'polypeptide(L)' 'VRGGGHNVAGRAVCEGGLMIDLSLMKGIWVDPKRRRVRTQAGVCWGEFNRATQLHGLATTGGAVSSTGIAGL' A
#
# COMPACT_ATOMS: atom_id res chain seq x y z
N VAL A 1 13.21 -1.43 5.37
CA VAL A 1 12.04 -2.11 4.79
C VAL A 1 11.37 -1.15 3.82
N ARG A 2 10.98 -1.60 2.63
CA ARG A 2 10.34 -0.79 1.59
C ARG A 2 8.93 -1.29 1.30
N GLY A 3 7.94 -0.43 1.51
CA GLY A 3 6.60 -0.53 0.91
C GLY A 3 6.57 0.25 -0.41
N GLY A 4 5.95 1.43 -0.40
CA GLY A 4 5.90 2.32 -1.58
C GLY A 4 7.13 3.23 -1.78
N GLY A 5 8.03 3.34 -0.79
CA GLY A 5 9.28 4.10 -0.94
C GLY A 5 9.16 5.63 -0.87
N HIS A 6 8.00 6.18 -0.50
CA HIS A 6 7.72 7.62 -0.49
C HIS A 6 8.24 8.40 0.73
N ASN A 7 8.95 7.76 1.66
CA ASN A 7 9.47 8.45 2.83
C ASN A 7 10.56 9.45 2.42
N VAL A 8 10.32 10.74 2.64
CA VAL A 8 11.21 11.84 2.22
C VAL A 8 12.61 11.80 2.85
N ALA A 9 12.75 11.14 4.00
CA ALA A 9 14.05 10.97 4.66
C ALA A 9 14.84 9.75 4.13
N GLY A 10 14.38 9.09 3.06
CA GLY A 10 15.13 8.03 2.40
C GLY A 10 15.18 6.70 3.17
N ARG A 11 14.31 6.51 4.17
CA ARG A 11 14.34 5.31 5.07
C ARG A 11 14.01 3.97 4.39
N ALA A 12 13.61 4.01 3.12
CA ALA A 12 13.25 2.85 2.34
C ALA A 12 14.44 2.23 1.59
N VAL A 13 15.68 2.64 1.87
CA VAL A 13 16.92 2.06 1.34
C VAL A 13 18.02 2.13 2.42
N CYS A 14 19.08 1.34 2.26
CA CYS A 14 20.25 1.36 3.15
C CYS A 14 21.53 1.02 2.38
N GLU A 15 22.65 1.57 2.83
CA GLU A 15 23.99 1.19 2.38
C GLU A 15 24.50 -0.01 3.19
N GLY A 16 25.13 -0.98 2.53
CA GLY A 16 25.77 -2.14 3.18
C GLY A 16 24.81 -3.10 3.91
N GLY A 17 23.49 -2.87 3.82
CA GLY A 17 22.46 -3.64 4.50
C GLY A 17 21.52 -4.38 3.54
N LEU A 18 20.59 -5.14 4.12
CA LEU A 18 19.52 -5.80 3.38
C LEU A 18 18.24 -4.95 3.40
N MET A 19 17.84 -4.47 2.23
CA MET A 19 16.52 -3.87 2.04
C MET A 19 15.48 -4.96 1.77
N ILE A 20 14.59 -5.19 2.73
CA ILE A 20 13.39 -6.02 2.50
C ILE A 20 12.42 -5.21 1.63
N ASP A 21 12.27 -5.61 0.37
CA ASP A 21 11.37 -5.01 -0.61
C ASP A 21 10.04 -5.77 -0.65
N LEU A 22 8.97 -5.10 -0.22
CA LEU A 22 7.61 -5.65 -0.21
C LEU A 22 6.83 -5.26 -1.48
N SER A 23 7.41 -4.50 -2.41
CA SER A 23 6.70 -3.91 -3.55
C SER A 23 6.00 -4.93 -4.44
N LEU A 24 6.47 -6.18 -4.50
CA LEU A 24 5.81 -7.26 -5.26
C LEU A 24 4.64 -7.91 -4.51
N MET A 25 4.46 -7.63 -3.22
CA MET A 25 3.34 -8.15 -2.45
C MET A 25 2.08 -7.30 -2.71
N LYS A 26 1.33 -7.66 -3.76
CA LYS A 26 0.18 -6.89 -4.31
C LYS A 26 -1.20 -7.50 -4.06
N GLY A 27 -1.32 -8.50 -3.20
CA GLY A 27 -2.60 -9.14 -2.87
C GLY A 27 -3.59 -8.19 -2.19
N ILE A 28 -4.83 -8.15 -2.68
CA ILE A 28 -5.93 -7.35 -2.14
C ILE A 28 -7.19 -8.24 -2.07
N TRP A 29 -7.83 -8.30 -0.91
CA TRP A 29 -9.08 -9.04 -0.67
C TRP A 29 -10.11 -8.09 -0.05
N VAL A 30 -11.21 -7.85 -0.76
CA VAL A 30 -12.31 -6.99 -0.31
C VAL A 30 -13.50 -7.85 0.11
N ASP A 31 -13.99 -7.65 1.33
CA ASP A 31 -15.26 -8.18 1.82
C ASP A 31 -16.28 -7.02 1.83
N PRO A 32 -17.13 -6.89 0.79
CA PRO A 32 -18.07 -5.78 0.70
C PRO A 32 -19.20 -5.87 1.73
N LYS A 33 -19.58 -7.07 2.16
CA LYS A 33 -20.64 -7.27 3.16
C LYS A 33 -20.19 -6.79 4.54
N ARG A 34 -18.97 -7.17 4.94
CA ARG A 34 -18.38 -6.71 6.20
C ARG A 34 -17.70 -5.35 6.11
N ARG A 35 -17.62 -4.77 4.90
CA ARG A 35 -16.93 -3.50 4.61
C ARG A 35 -15.48 -3.52 5.10
N ARG A 36 -14.77 -4.61 4.84
CA ARG A 36 -13.37 -4.82 5.25
C ARG A 36 -12.49 -5.09 4.05
N VAL A 37 -11.24 -4.65 4.14
CA VAL A 37 -10.22 -4.90 3.13
C VAL A 37 -8.99 -5.45 3.82
N ARG A 38 -8.44 -6.55 3.30
CA ARG A 38 -7.12 -7.06 3.68
C ARG A 38 -6.20 -6.85 2.49
N THR A 39 -5.04 -6.27 2.72
CA THR A 39 -4.06 -5.99 1.68
C THR A 39 -2.70 -6.51 2.10
N GLN A 40 -1.86 -6.80 1.12
CA GLN A 40 -0.43 -6.97 1.34
C GLN A 40 0.27 -5.60 1.42
N ALA A 41 1.42 -5.57 2.10
CA ALA A 41 2.11 -4.33 2.46
C ALA A 41 2.73 -3.57 1.27
N GLY A 42 2.87 -4.22 0.10
CA GLY A 42 3.41 -3.61 -1.11
C GLY A 42 2.42 -2.73 -1.87
N VAL A 43 1.13 -2.80 -1.53
CA VAL A 43 0.05 -2.10 -2.25
C VAL A 43 0.19 -0.58 -2.14
N CYS A 44 -0.07 0.14 -3.23
CA CYS A 44 -0.18 1.60 -3.23
C CYS A 44 -1.63 2.08 -3.16
N TRP A 45 -1.83 3.35 -2.81
CA TRP A 45 -3.17 3.94 -2.69
C TRP A 45 -3.99 3.86 -3.97
N GLY A 46 -3.36 3.97 -5.15
CA GLY A 46 -4.04 3.81 -6.44
C GLY A 46 -4.61 2.39 -6.63
N GLU A 47 -3.82 1.36 -6.30
CA GLU A 47 -4.24 -0.05 -6.36
C GLU A 47 -5.35 -0.34 -5.35
N PHE A 48 -5.19 0.13 -4.11
CA PHE A 48 -6.20 0.00 -3.05
C PHE A 48 -7.52 0.65 -3.49
N ASN A 49 -7.48 1.93 -3.88
CA ASN A 49 -8.67 2.68 -4.28
C ASN A 49 -9.36 2.01 -5.47
N ARG A 50 -8.60 1.55 -6.48
CA ARG A 50 -9.16 0.82 -7.62
C ARG A 50 -9.92 -0.43 -7.16
N ALA A 51 -9.34 -1.22 -6.25
CA ALA A 51 -9.97 -2.45 -5.78
C ALA A 51 -11.21 -2.19 -4.92
N THR A 52 -11.20 -1.20 -4.02
CA THR A 52 -12.34 -0.92 -3.15
C THR A 52 -13.47 -0.19 -3.86
N GLN A 53 -13.15 0.66 -4.83
CA GLN A 53 -14.14 1.40 -5.62
C GLN A 53 -15.03 0.49 -6.47
N LEU A 54 -14.55 -0.70 -6.87
CA LEU A 54 -15.39 -1.72 -7.53
C LEU A 54 -16.58 -2.16 -6.66
N HIS A 55 -16.52 -1.90 -5.36
CA HIS A 55 -17.56 -2.23 -4.38
C HIS A 55 -18.20 -0.98 -3.75
N GLY A 56 -17.91 0.22 -4.26
CA GLY A 56 -18.39 1.48 -3.68
C GLY A 56 -17.85 1.75 -2.27
N LEU A 57 -16.68 1.18 -1.93
CA LEU A 57 -16.05 1.34 -0.61
C LEU A 57 -14.80 2.23 -0.68
N ALA A 58 -14.60 2.98 0.41
CA ALA A 58 -13.42 3.82 0.62
C ALA A 58 -13.06 3.88 2.12
N THR A 59 -11.84 4.32 2.42
CA THR A 59 -11.38 4.71 3.76
C THR A 59 -10.40 5.88 3.64
N THR A 60 -10.09 6.55 4.75
CA THR A 60 -9.16 7.69 4.75
C THR A 60 -7.74 7.24 4.42
N GLY A 61 -7.03 8.03 3.62
CA GLY A 61 -5.74 7.62 3.08
C GLY A 61 -4.94 8.73 2.41
N GLY A 62 -3.85 8.32 1.74
CA GLY A 62 -2.97 9.21 1.00
C GLY A 62 -3.62 9.72 -0.29
N ALA A 63 -3.40 11.02 -0.58
CA ALA A 63 -3.88 11.65 -1.80
C ALA A 63 -3.07 11.26 -3.05
N VAL A 64 -1.81 10.87 -2.88
CA VAL A 64 -0.91 10.49 -3.99
C VAL A 64 -1.01 9.00 -4.26
N SER A 65 -1.41 8.64 -5.48
CA SER A 65 -1.73 7.25 -5.86
C SER A 65 -0.55 6.28 -5.73
N SER A 66 0.68 6.74 -5.97
CA SER A 66 1.90 5.91 -5.88
C SER A 66 2.36 5.66 -4.45
N THR A 67 1.84 6.39 -3.46
CA THR A 67 2.23 6.22 -2.06
C THR A 67 1.80 4.84 -1.56
N GLY A 68 2.71 4.12 -0.90
CA GLY A 68 2.45 2.80 -0.33
C GLY A 68 1.56 2.89 0.90
N ILE A 69 0.55 2.02 1.01
CA ILE A 69 -0.45 2.10 2.08
C ILE A 69 0.11 1.77 3.48
N ALA A 70 1.17 0.95 3.53
CA ALA A 70 1.76 0.48 4.79
C ALA A 70 2.81 1.43 5.37
N GLY A 71 3.29 2.40 4.59
CA GLY A 71 4.36 3.33 4.99
C GLY A 71 3.99 4.80 4.87
N LEU A 72 2.70 5.10 4.66
CA LEU A 72 2.11 6.43 4.74
C LEU A 72 2.11 6.90 6.20
#